data_AF-A0A3R7L2E5-F1
#
_entry.id   AF-A0A3R7L2E5-F1
#
_cell.length_a   1.000
_cell.length_b   1.000
_cell.length_c   1.000
_cell.angle_alpha   90.00
_cell.angle_beta   90.00
_cell.angle_gamma   90.00
#
_symmetry.space_group_name_H-M   'P 1'
#
loop_
_entity.id
_entity.type
_entity.pdbx_description
1 polymer ?
#
loop_
_entity_poly.entity_id
_entity_poly.type
_entity_poly.pdbx_seq_one_letter_code
_entity_poly.pdbx_strand_id
1 'polypeptide(L)'
;MGLGPHLVTPASIRAAADYQRKLFDTCVKMLRRTRTSVLVYSTCAVTLDENEANVLWALNTHPFLQRPRVNSGNERRPCSLGSTNFAHGCRFLLQQEINTAQRRNELLQAPTSLAEHGVAKEGGLHCWN
;
A
#
# COMPACT_ATOMS: atom_id res chain seq x y z
N MET A 1 -3.21 -21.92 19.56
CA MET A 1 -3.94 -20.67 19.26
C MET A 1 -3.71 -20.35 17.79
N GLY A 2 -4.64 -20.76 16.91
CA GLY A 2 -4.57 -20.35 15.50
C GLY A 2 -5.16 -18.96 15.38
N LEU A 3 -4.41 -18.00 14.83
CA LEU A 3 -5.00 -16.75 14.37
C LEU A 3 -5.99 -17.13 13.27
N GLY A 4 -7.26 -16.73 13.43
CA GLY A 4 -8.29 -16.96 12.43
C GLY A 4 -7.91 -16.37 11.07
N PRO A 5 -8.65 -16.69 9.99
CA PRO A 5 -8.41 -16.10 8.68
C PRO A 5 -8.29 -14.59 8.83
N HIS A 6 -7.16 -14.05 8.37
CA HIS A 6 -6.85 -12.64 8.47
C HIS A 6 -7.82 -11.88 7.55
N LEU A 7 -8.98 -11.53 8.09
CA LEU A 7 -10.00 -10.73 7.43
C LEU A 7 -9.43 -9.32 7.22
N VAL A 8 -8.88 -9.11 6.03
CA VAL A 8 -8.43 -7.80 5.59
C VAL A 8 -9.68 -6.98 5.26
N THR A 9 -9.91 -5.91 6.01
CA THR A 9 -10.97 -4.95 5.74
C THR A 9 -10.36 -3.63 5.26
N PRO A 10 -11.12 -2.80 4.51
CA PRO A 10 -10.66 -1.45 4.16
C PRO A 10 -10.28 -0.62 5.39
N ALA A 11 -11.00 -0.79 6.50
CA ALA A 11 -10.70 -0.12 7.76
C ALA A 11 -9.36 -0.58 8.36
N SER A 12 -9.07 -1.88 8.34
CA SER A 12 -7.79 -2.39 8.85
C SER A 12 -6.61 -1.97 7.96
N ILE A 13 -6.79 -1.91 6.64
CA ILE A 13 -5.78 -1.39 5.70
C ILE A 13 -5.48 0.08 6.02
N ARG A 14 -6.51 0.92 6.17
CA ARG A 14 -6.33 2.33 6.53
C ARG A 14 -5.62 2.50 7.87
N ALA A 15 -5.99 1.71 8.87
CA ALA A 15 -5.33 1.72 10.17
C ALA A 15 -3.85 1.33 10.08
N ALA A 16 -3.52 0.32 9.26
CA ALA A 16 -2.14 -0.06 8.98
C ALA A 16 -1.37 1.07 8.28
N ALA A 17 -1.97 1.71 7.26
CA ALA A 17 -1.37 2.84 6.56
C ALA A 17 -1.10 4.02 7.51
N ASP A 18 -2.06 4.39 8.35
CA ASP A 18 -1.90 5.46 9.35
C ASP A 18 -0.81 5.14 10.38
N TYR A 19 -0.71 3.87 10.79
CA TYR A 19 0.38 3.43 11.66
C TYR A 19 1.74 3.52 10.96
N GLN A 20 1.83 3.11 9.70
CA GLN A 20 3.04 3.23 8.89
C GLN A 20 3.48 4.69 8.74
N ARG A 21 2.56 5.65 8.60
CA ARG A 21 2.87 7.09 8.59
C ARG A 21 3.51 7.57 9.90
N LYS A 22 3.02 7.10 11.06
CA LYS A 22 3.63 7.41 12.36
C LYS A 22 5.06 6.86 12.49
N LEU A 23 5.30 5.65 11.98
CA LEU A 23 6.65 5.09 11.89
C LEU A 23 7.53 5.92 10.97
N PHE A 24 6.97 6.36 9.83
CA PHE A 24 7.65 7.22 8.88
C PHE A 24 8.13 8.52 9.54
N ASP A 25 7.26 9.23 10.27
CA ASP A 25 7.62 10.44 11.02
C ASP A 25 8.75 10.19 12.02
N THR A 26 8.70 9.04 12.70
CA THR A 26 9.74 8.66 13.67
C THR A 26 11.07 8.43 12.97
N CYS A 27 11.09 7.65 11.88
CA CYS A 27 12.27 7.42 11.07
C CYS A 27 12.85 8.74 10.54
N VAL A 28 11.98 9.64 10.06
CA VAL A 28 12.40 10.93 9.53
C VAL A 28 13.05 11.82 10.59
N LYS A 29 12.55 11.81 11.82
CA LYS A 29 13.19 12.52 12.96
C LYS A 29 14.54 11.91 13.33
N MET A 30 14.70 10.60 13.19
CA MET A 30 15.95 9.89 13.47
C MET A 30 17.00 10.04 12.37
N LEU A 31 16.58 10.34 11.13
CA LEU A 31 17.50 10.57 10.03
C LEU A 31 18.33 11.83 10.28
N ARG A 32 19.65 11.67 10.23
CA ARG A 32 20.56 12.81 10.18
C ARG A 32 20.25 13.58 8.90
N ARG A 33 19.95 14.87 9.00
CA ARG A 33 19.62 15.75 7.86
C ARG A 33 20.86 16.09 7.03
N THR A 34 21.54 15.07 6.52
CA THR A 34 22.67 15.16 5.61
C THR A 34 22.19 14.87 4.20
N ARG A 35 22.89 15.42 3.20
CA ARG A 35 22.61 15.16 1.77
C ARG A 35 22.86 13.71 1.32
N THR A 36 23.33 12.85 2.22
CA THR A 36 23.69 11.45 1.93
C THR A 36 22.82 10.44 2.68
N SER A 37 21.92 10.91 3.54
CA SER A 37 21.00 10.04 4.27
C SER A 37 19.94 9.47 3.31
N VAL A 38 19.63 8.18 3.46
CA VAL A 38 18.66 7.48 2.62
C VAL A 38 17.63 6.83 3.53
N LEU A 39 16.36 7.08 3.25
CA LEU A 39 15.23 6.37 3.85
C LEU A 39 14.70 5.37 2.83
N VAL A 40 14.66 4.09 3.20
CA VAL A 40 14.03 3.05 2.40
C VAL A 40 12.73 2.66 3.08
N TYR A 41 11.63 2.81 2.33
CA TYR A 41 10.31 2.35 2.73
C TYR A 41 9.91 1.20 1.82
N SER A 42 9.58 0.06 2.41
CA SER A 42 9.12 -1.12 1.70
C SER A 42 8.01 -1.77 2.51
N THR A 43 7.09 -2.42 1.80
CA THR A 43 6.02 -3.22 2.39
C THR A 43 5.97 -4.57 1.68
N CYS A 44 5.22 -5.52 2.23
CA CYS A 44 4.78 -6.72 1.54
C CYS A 44 3.32 -6.62 1.07
N ALA A 45 2.75 -5.41 1.09
CA ALA A 45 1.37 -5.15 0.73
C ALA A 45 1.27 -4.71 -0.75
N VAL A 46 0.13 -5.00 -1.37
CA VAL A 46 -0.20 -4.53 -2.73
C VAL A 46 -1.19 -3.35 -2.73
N THR A 47 -1.63 -2.89 -1.56
CA THR A 47 -2.64 -1.85 -1.44
C THR A 47 -2.03 -0.47 -1.71
N LEU A 48 -2.81 0.41 -2.36
CA LEU A 48 -2.36 1.78 -2.63
C LEU A 48 -2.24 2.61 -1.33
N ASP A 49 -3.10 2.34 -0.35
CA ASP A 49 -3.08 2.99 0.98
C ASP A 49 -1.74 2.82 1.67
N GLU A 50 -1.19 1.60 1.63
CA GLU A 50 0.06 1.25 2.29
C GLU A 50 1.29 1.54 1.41
N ASN A 51 1.13 1.85 0.12
CA ASN A 51 2.25 2.10 -0.77
C ASN A 51 2.23 3.54 -1.29
N GLU A 52 1.69 3.79 -2.48
CA GLU A 52 1.76 5.07 -3.19
C GLU A 52 1.18 6.22 -2.36
N ALA A 53 0.08 5.98 -1.63
CA ALA A 53 -0.54 7.00 -0.79
C ALA A 53 0.39 7.44 0.36
N ASN A 54 1.06 6.48 1.01
CA ASN A 54 2.02 6.77 2.08
C ASN A 54 3.28 7.45 1.56
N VAL A 55 3.78 7.05 0.40
CA VAL A 55 4.93 7.72 -0.24
C VAL A 55 4.57 9.15 -0.62
N LEU A 56 3.39 9.38 -1.20
CA LEU A 56 2.93 10.72 -1.57
C LEU A 56 2.75 11.60 -0.33
N TRP A 57 2.09 11.07 0.69
CA TRP A 57 1.93 11.74 1.97
C TRP A 57 3.28 12.13 2.58
N ALA A 58 4.26 11.24 2.57
CA ALA A 58 5.58 11.50 3.14
C ALA A 58 6.33 12.62 2.41
N LEU A 59 6.30 12.63 1.07
CA LEU A 59 6.95 13.66 0.26
C LEU A 59 6.28 15.03 0.43
N ASN A 60 4.96 15.07 0.61
CA ASN A 60 4.23 16.31 0.87
C ASN A 60 4.46 16.82 2.31
N THR A 61 4.55 15.91 3.29
CA THR A 61 4.67 16.24 4.72
C THR A 61 6.11 16.62 5.10
N HIS A 62 7.10 16.02 4.44
CA HIS A 62 8.52 16.23 4.71
C HIS A 62 9.24 16.76 3.47
N PRO A 63 9.19 18.08 3.18
CA PRO A 63 9.70 18.66 1.92
C PRO A 63 11.21 18.49 1.66
N PHE A 64 11.97 18.11 2.69
CA PHE A 64 13.39 17.81 2.57
C PHE A 64 13.67 16.38 2.11
N LEU A 65 12.67 15.50 2.15
CA LEU A 65 12.75 14.21 1.48
C LEU A 65 12.57 14.43 -0.02
N GLN A 66 13.44 13.83 -0.80
CA GLN A 66 13.35 13.83 -2.25
C GLN A 66 13.40 12.40 -2.72
N ARG A 67 12.59 12.09 -3.73
CA ARG A 67 12.70 10.80 -4.41
C ARG A 67 14.08 10.69 -5.07
N PRO A 68 14.76 9.54 -4.96
CA PRO A 68 15.98 9.32 -5.73
C PRO A 68 15.65 9.49 -7.22
N ARG A 69 16.40 10.36 -7.90
CA ARG A 69 16.32 10.51 -9.35
C ARG A 69 17.08 9.34 -9.96
N VAL A 70 16.43 8.58 -10.84
CA VAL A 70 17.15 7.64 -11.69
C VAL A 70 17.90 8.48 -12.71
N ASN A 71 19.21 8.61 -12.52
CA ASN A 71 20.10 9.24 -13.50
C ASN A 71 20.73 8.12 -14.32
N SER A 72 20.31 7.96 -15.58
CA SER A 72 20.81 6.89 -16.47
C SER A 72 22.19 7.17 -17.06
N GLY A 73 23.00 8.03 -16.43
CA GLY A 73 24.35 8.38 -16.86
C GLY A 73 25.35 7.98 -15.79
N ASN A 74 26.35 7.19 -16.20
CA ASN A 74 27.48 6.68 -15.41
C ASN A 74 27.87 7.57 -14.21
N GLU A 75 27.84 6.96 -13.01
CA GLU A 75 28.77 7.12 -11.88
C GLU A 75 28.13 7.43 -10.49
N ARG A 76 28.35 6.45 -9.59
CA ARG A 76 28.40 6.44 -8.11
C ARG A 76 27.17 6.92 -7.27
N ARG A 77 26.65 5.97 -6.45
CA ARG A 77 25.89 6.11 -5.16
C ARG A 77 24.35 6.10 -5.23
N PRO A 78 23.69 5.94 -4.05
CA PRO A 78 23.50 4.74 -3.24
C PRO A 78 22.29 3.92 -3.76
N CYS A 79 22.41 2.59 -3.67
CA CYS A 79 21.41 1.60 -4.05
C CYS A 79 21.16 1.47 -5.56
N SER A 80 21.76 0.46 -6.18
CA SER A 80 21.36 -0.15 -7.46
C SER A 80 19.98 -0.85 -7.38
N LEU A 81 19.05 -0.30 -6.59
CA LEU A 81 17.63 -0.69 -6.55
C LEU A 81 16.79 0.18 -7.50
N GLY A 82 17.42 1.04 -8.31
CA GLY A 82 16.76 1.83 -9.37
C GLY A 82 16.49 1.07 -10.67
N SER A 83 16.95 -0.18 -10.81
CA SER A 83 16.74 -0.98 -12.03
C SER A 83 15.47 -1.83 -12.02
N THR A 84 14.46 -1.50 -11.20
CA THR A 84 13.15 -2.15 -11.29
C THR A 84 12.23 -1.37 -12.23
N ASN A 85 12.23 -1.76 -13.51
CA ASN A 85 11.09 -1.71 -14.43
C ASN A 85 10.30 -0.39 -14.63
N PHE A 86 10.93 0.78 -14.51
CA PHE A 86 10.26 2.05 -14.85
C PHE A 86 10.18 2.36 -16.35
N ALA A 87 10.84 1.57 -17.20
CA ALA A 87 10.98 1.88 -18.63
C ALA A 87 9.68 1.69 -19.45
N HIS A 88 8.65 1.00 -18.93
CA HIS A 88 7.47 0.59 -19.73
C HIS A 88 6.12 0.91 -19.04
N GLY A 89 5.98 2.06 -18.34
CA GLY A 89 4.66 2.63 -18.05
C GLY A 89 4.26 2.90 -16.60
N CYS A 90 5.13 2.72 -15.61
CA CYS A 90 4.78 2.98 -14.20
C CYS A 90 5.19 4.40 -13.78
N ARG A 91 4.30 5.38 -14.01
CA ARG A 91 4.40 6.71 -13.39
C ARG A 91 3.89 6.64 -11.94
N PHE A 92 4.48 7.43 -11.04
CA PHE A 92 3.95 7.63 -9.70
C PHE A 92 2.52 8.21 -9.79
N LEU A 93 1.54 7.54 -9.16
CA LEU A 93 0.15 7.96 -9.22
C LEU A 93 -0.06 9.31 -8.53
N LEU A 94 -0.88 10.17 -9.12
CA LEU A 94 -1.38 11.37 -8.47
C LEU A 94 -2.38 11.01 -7.38
N GLN A 95 -2.56 11.90 -6.41
CA GLN A 95 -3.56 11.74 -5.35
C GLN A 95 -4.95 11.42 -5.91
N GLN A 96 -5.35 12.05 -7.02
CA GLN A 96 -6.64 11.79 -7.67
C GLN A 96 -6.75 10.37 -8.24
N GLU A 97 -5.67 9.84 -8.82
CA GLU A 97 -5.62 8.49 -9.38
C GLU A 97 -5.71 7.45 -8.25
N ILE A 98 -4.99 7.69 -7.14
CA ILE A 98 -5.04 6.88 -5.93
C ILE A 98 -6.47 6.85 -5.35
N ASN A 99 -7.07 8.02 -5.13
CA ASN A 99 -8.41 8.14 -4.56
C ASN A 99 -9.47 7.44 -5.44
N THR A 100 -9.34 7.56 -6.77
CA THR A 100 -10.26 6.93 -7.71
C THR A 100 -10.18 5.41 -7.65
N ALA A 101 -8.97 4.85 -7.62
CA ALA A 101 -8.75 3.42 -7.52
C ALA A 101 -9.26 2.85 -6.17
N GLN A 102 -9.00 3.55 -5.07
CA GLN A 102 -9.50 3.17 -3.75
C GLN A 102 -11.02 3.16 -3.70
N ARG A 103 -11.68 4.22 -4.21
CA ARG A 103 -13.14 4.30 -4.24
C ARG A 103 -13.77 3.18 -5.06
N ARG A 104 -13.16 2.83 -6.20
CA ARG A 104 -13.62 1.69 -7.00
C ARG A 104 -13.56 0.39 -6.20
N ASN A 105 -12.50 0.16 -5.43
CA ASN A 105 -12.36 -1.04 -4.60
C ASN A 105 -13.38 -1.08 -3.47
N GLU A 106 -13.69 0.07 -2.85
CA GLU A 106 -14.72 0.15 -1.81
C GLU A 106 -16.11 -0.19 -2.36
N LEU A 107 -16.45 0.30 -3.56
CA LEU A 107 -17.73 -0.01 -4.21
C LEU A 107 -17.86 -1.50 -4.56
N LEU A 108 -16.76 -2.16 -4.94
CA LEU A 108 -16.76 -3.61 -5.23
C LEU A 108 -16.91 -4.47 -3.97
N GLN A 109 -16.57 -3.94 -2.79
CA GLN A 109 -16.71 -4.64 -1.51
C GLN A 109 -18.03 -4.33 -0.79
N ALA A 110 -18.85 -3.41 -1.33
CA ALA A 110 -20.19 -3.18 -0.80
C ALA A 110 -21.04 -4.44 -0.98
N PRO A 111 -21.77 -4.89 0.06
CA PRO A 111 -22.61 -6.08 -0.07
C PRO A 111 -23.65 -5.86 -1.16
N THR A 112 -23.70 -6.77 -2.13
CA THR A 112 -24.81 -6.87 -3.08
C THR A 112 -26.06 -7.27 -2.28
N SER A 113 -26.73 -6.30 -1.67
CA SER A 113 -28.02 -6.53 -1.01
C SER A 113 -29.07 -6.72 -2.09
N LEU A 114 -29.25 -7.95 -2.59
CA LEU A 114 -30.47 -8.49 -3.22
C LEU A 114 -30.17 -9.89 -3.78
N ALA A 115 -30.28 -10.93 -2.94
CA ALA A 115 -30.72 -12.28 -3.32
C ALA A 115 -30.94 -13.15 -2.06
N GLU A 116 -31.68 -12.66 -1.08
CA GLU A 116 -32.44 -13.58 -0.22
C GLU A 116 -33.85 -13.63 -0.78
N HIS A 117 -34.19 -14.68 -1.53
CA HIS A 117 -35.53 -15.25 -1.63
C HIS A 117 -35.46 -16.64 -2.29
N GLY A 118 -35.58 -17.68 -1.46
CA GLY A 118 -36.08 -19.00 -1.84
C GLY A 118 -35.04 -20.03 -2.30
N VAL A 119 -34.81 -21.08 -1.48
CA VAL A 119 -35.39 -22.43 -1.70
C VAL A 119 -34.86 -23.41 -0.62
N ALA A 120 -35.83 -23.97 0.12
CA ALA A 120 -35.93 -25.28 0.76
C ALA A 120 -34.79 -25.90 1.61
N LYS A 121 -35.20 -26.31 2.82
CA LYS A 121 -34.59 -27.36 3.64
C LYS A 121 -34.55 -28.70 2.90
N GLU A 122 -33.43 -29.41 3.02
CA GLU A 122 -33.27 -30.87 3.18
C GLU A 122 -31.74 -31.09 3.30
N GLY A 123 -31.16 -31.57 4.39
CA GLY A 123 -31.20 -32.96 4.83
C GLY A 123 -29.87 -33.64 4.45
N GLY A 124 -29.11 -34.12 5.44
CA GLY A 124 -28.03 -35.11 5.22
C GLY A 124 -26.61 -34.65 5.51
N LEU A 125 -26.08 -35.10 6.65
CA LEU A 125 -24.65 -35.28 6.86
C LEU A 125 -24.08 -36.16 5.73
N HIS A 126 -22.90 -35.84 5.20
CA HIS A 126 -21.89 -36.84 4.89
C HIS A 126 -20.52 -36.18 4.67
N CYS A 127 -19.60 -36.48 5.59
CA CYS A 127 -18.17 -36.27 5.46
C CYS A 127 -17.64 -37.03 4.23
N TRP A 128 -16.70 -36.43 3.48
CA TRP A 128 -15.92 -37.14 2.47
C TRP A 128 -14.43 -36.98 2.72
N ASN A 129 -13.80 -38.16 2.79
CA ASN A 129 -12.39 -38.58 2.73
C ASN A 129 -11.29 -37.53 2.54
#